data_AF-A0A6J6AHA5-F1
#
_entry.id   AF-A0A6J6AHA5-F1
#
_cell.length_a   1.000
_cell.length_b   1.000
_cell.length_c   1.000
_cell.angle_alpha   90.00
_cell.angle_beta   90.00
_cell.angle_gamma   90.00
#
_symmetry.space_group_name_H-M   'P 1'
#
loop_
_entity.id
_entity.type
_entity.pdbx_description
1 polymer ?
#
loop_
_entity_poly.entity_id
_entity_poly.type
_entity_poly.pdbx_seq_one_letter_code
_entity_poly.pdbx_strand_id
1 'polypeptide(L)'
;MRTNWAHVYSWNMHTSQSRRLRRLFAVVSILAASAVVPHSIASAVDPDPTADVPSSYKDFDQFPACSATVTTFCVASWGVDLNNDGVFETPDASLNISFKAWIYNIKDYKQPGLVYELEVNRPSGVPAFQELAPEIPVGTAATFAINTGAFRPSPELFASSDVNYIDVNQVDGNWITTGVIRTYSYTAAIGCEDDCNNPTSTYDYKSYAQGVLNYESPGTLRDSKKGMWVSSNASVTGGLVFDQTALTFSVDLLGPAKRPDGTDNILKYSAFVPDTFIQFAYGTTADVLATSLSTTRTDSGVTTKVTSTATRVTAPIPGLLITMPDIRLYGTAVASQGVHTAALRYSTAPTLKIKPKTSLLRAPTIRRASRASSTKVKVVGASVSGATSYQAMCTKGIVTKFATAKTPTVTVKNLTKGKWSCKIRGVKKVGGRWSDKLNIKL
;
A
#
# COMPACT_ATOMS: atom_id res chain seq x y z
N MET A 1 66.38 28.70 3.38
CA MET A 1 66.78 27.30 3.15
C MET A 1 65.77 26.38 3.85
N ARG A 2 65.20 25.41 3.11
CA ARG A 2 64.49 24.17 3.53
C ARG A 2 63.12 24.33 4.25
N THR A 3 61.96 24.16 3.59
CA THR A 3 61.21 22.95 3.10
C THR A 3 60.38 22.18 4.14
N ASN A 4 59.06 22.17 3.90
CA ASN A 4 58.01 21.12 4.05
C ASN A 4 57.83 20.34 5.37
N TRP A 5 56.58 20.15 5.83
CA TRP A 5 55.72 18.98 5.52
C TRP A 5 54.41 19.05 6.35
N ALA A 6 53.28 18.95 5.65
CA ALA A 6 51.97 18.62 6.20
C ALA A 6 51.73 17.10 5.99
N HIS A 7 51.18 16.39 6.99
CA HIS A 7 50.45 15.11 6.84
C HIS A 7 49.76 14.79 8.19
N VAL A 8 48.41 14.68 8.23
CA VAL A 8 47.59 13.44 8.15
C VAL A 8 47.71 12.53 9.37
N TYR A 9 46.64 12.44 10.18
CA TYR A 9 46.17 11.28 10.95
C TYR A 9 44.73 11.63 11.43
N SER A 10 43.71 10.78 11.41
CA SER A 10 43.48 9.47 10.82
C SER A 10 41.97 9.20 10.89
N TRP A 11 41.39 8.86 9.75
CA TRP A 11 40.17 8.08 9.66
C TRP A 11 40.42 6.69 10.25
N ASN A 12 39.57 6.22 11.17
CA ASN A 12 39.26 4.80 11.37
C ASN A 12 38.33 4.62 12.58
N MET A 13 37.02 4.77 12.39
CA MET A 13 35.98 4.15 13.23
C MET A 13 34.64 4.39 12.53
N HIS A 14 34.17 3.48 11.67
CA HIS A 14 32.75 3.30 11.28
C HIS A 14 32.60 2.32 10.09
N THR A 15 32.95 1.05 10.27
CA THR A 15 32.79 0.05 9.17
C THR A 15 31.92 -1.16 9.50
N SER A 16 31.35 -1.27 10.72
CA SER A 16 30.45 -2.39 11.07
C SER A 16 29.00 -1.95 11.42
N GLN A 17 28.80 -0.80 12.08
CA GLN A 17 27.46 -0.26 12.36
C GLN A 17 26.72 0.30 11.13
N SER A 18 27.43 0.65 10.05
CA SER A 18 26.83 1.30 8.89
C SER A 18 25.97 0.36 8.04
N ARG A 19 26.11 -0.98 8.13
CA ARG A 19 25.20 -1.92 7.41
C ARG A 19 23.85 -2.10 8.10
N ARG A 20 23.79 -1.95 9.44
CA ARG A 20 22.54 -2.07 10.22
C ARG A 20 21.72 -0.77 10.21
N LEU A 21 22.36 0.40 10.22
CA LEU A 21 21.64 1.67 10.03
C LEU A 21 21.07 1.82 8.61
N ARG A 22 21.79 1.38 7.56
CA ARG A 22 21.37 1.45 6.15
C ARG A 22 19.99 0.84 5.84
N ARG A 23 19.59 -0.19 6.58
CA ARG A 23 18.35 -0.95 6.33
C ARG A 23 17.20 -0.54 7.25
N LEU A 24 17.50 0.10 8.39
CA LEU A 24 16.47 0.72 9.23
C LEU A 24 15.89 1.98 8.57
N PHE A 25 16.68 2.80 7.86
CA PHE A 25 16.16 4.02 7.20
C PHE A 25 15.15 3.73 6.09
N ALA A 26 15.34 2.65 5.33
CA ALA A 26 14.44 2.21 4.25
C ALA A 26 13.07 1.72 4.75
N VAL A 27 13.01 1.20 5.99
CA VAL A 27 11.83 0.56 6.55
C VAL A 27 11.12 1.47 7.56
N VAL A 28 11.84 2.32 8.29
CA VAL A 28 11.24 3.29 9.23
C VAL A 28 10.47 4.40 8.51
N SER A 29 10.91 4.84 7.31
CA SER A 29 10.18 5.84 6.52
C SER A 29 8.82 5.35 5.97
N ILE A 30 8.53 4.05 6.08
CA ILE A 30 7.34 3.40 5.51
C ILE A 30 6.51 2.62 6.57
N LEU A 31 7.04 2.42 7.78
CA LEU A 31 6.40 1.59 8.83
C LEU A 31 5.22 2.25 9.57
N ALA A 32 4.80 3.47 9.23
CA ALA A 32 3.68 4.14 9.91
C ALA A 32 2.28 3.57 9.56
N ALA A 33 2.18 2.57 8.69
CA ALA A 33 0.92 2.13 8.10
C ALA A 33 0.52 0.69 8.45
N SER A 34 0.32 0.36 9.73
CA SER A 34 -0.47 -0.83 10.11
C SER A 34 -0.90 -0.86 11.58
N ALA A 35 -1.55 0.19 12.06
CA ALA A 35 -2.42 0.07 13.24
C ALA A 35 -3.82 -0.37 12.78
N VAL A 36 -3.97 -1.66 12.45
CA VAL A 36 -5.29 -2.25 12.18
C VAL A 36 -6.08 -2.25 13.49
N VAL A 37 -7.20 -1.51 13.52
CA VAL A 37 -8.21 -1.65 14.57
C VAL A 37 -8.69 -3.10 14.58
N PRO A 38 -8.50 -3.87 15.67
CA PRO A 38 -8.90 -5.27 15.72
C PRO A 38 -10.42 -5.34 15.72
N HIS A 39 -11.03 -5.60 14.56
CA HIS A 39 -12.39 -6.11 14.53
C HIS A 39 -12.31 -7.58 14.90
N SER A 40 -12.80 -7.89 16.10
CA SER A 40 -12.91 -9.22 16.67
C SER A 40 -13.71 -10.16 15.76
N ILE A 41 -13.01 -10.88 14.89
CA ILE A 41 -13.51 -12.05 14.19
C ILE A 41 -12.74 -13.22 14.79
N ALA A 42 -13.46 -14.15 15.43
CA ALA A 42 -12.91 -15.37 16.00
C ALA A 42 -11.94 -16.03 15.01
N SER A 43 -10.67 -16.03 15.39
CA SER A 43 -9.52 -16.43 14.58
C SER A 43 -9.57 -17.93 14.33
N ALA A 44 -9.76 -18.32 13.07
CA ALA A 44 -8.98 -19.45 12.59
C ALA A 44 -7.51 -19.07 12.84
N VAL A 45 -6.71 -19.97 13.43
CA VAL A 45 -5.27 -19.77 13.57
C VAL A 45 -4.76 -19.36 12.20
N ASP A 46 -4.30 -18.12 12.11
CA ASP A 46 -3.69 -17.62 10.89
C ASP A 46 -2.48 -18.51 10.62
N PRO A 47 -2.38 -19.19 9.46
CA PRO A 47 -1.16 -19.92 9.14
C PRO A 47 0.04 -18.99 9.30
N ASP A 48 1.13 -19.50 9.88
CA ASP A 48 2.33 -18.70 10.10
C ASP A 48 2.74 -18.05 8.76
N PRO A 49 2.72 -16.71 8.64
CA PRO A 49 2.94 -16.04 7.36
C PRO A 49 4.37 -16.16 6.86
N THR A 50 5.26 -16.68 7.70
CA THR A 50 6.66 -16.98 7.36
C THR A 50 6.86 -18.44 6.99
N ALA A 51 5.83 -19.30 7.07
CA ALA A 51 5.95 -20.74 6.79
C ALA A 51 6.46 -21.04 5.37
N ASP A 52 6.13 -20.18 4.41
CA ASP A 52 6.54 -20.31 3.01
C ASP A 52 7.88 -19.62 2.72
N VAL A 53 8.51 -18.98 3.72
CA VAL A 53 9.85 -18.40 3.61
C VAL A 53 10.87 -19.42 4.10
N PRO A 54 11.91 -19.76 3.30
CA PRO A 54 12.95 -20.70 3.71
C PRO A 54 13.59 -20.28 5.04
N SER A 55 13.74 -21.21 5.97
CA SER A 55 14.33 -20.93 7.29
C SER A 55 15.78 -20.42 7.23
N SER A 56 16.48 -20.69 6.13
CA SER A 56 17.82 -20.19 5.84
C SER A 56 17.84 -18.71 5.43
N TYR A 57 16.71 -18.17 4.97
CA TYR A 57 16.61 -16.79 4.52
C TYR A 57 16.71 -15.83 5.71
N LYS A 58 17.52 -14.78 5.59
CA LYS A 58 17.66 -13.75 6.62
C LYS A 58 16.97 -12.48 6.16
N ASP A 59 16.45 -11.73 7.14
CA ASP A 59 15.91 -10.40 6.86
C ASP A 59 16.92 -9.58 6.06
N PHE A 60 16.43 -8.96 5.00
CA PHE A 60 17.18 -8.11 4.08
C PHE A 60 18.27 -8.84 3.27
N ASP A 61 18.27 -10.18 3.19
CA ASP A 61 19.06 -10.87 2.16
C ASP A 61 18.56 -10.39 0.79
N GLN A 62 19.47 -10.05 -0.12
CA GLN A 62 19.09 -9.53 -1.43
C GLN A 62 18.75 -10.70 -2.36
N PHE A 63 17.64 -10.58 -3.09
CA PHE A 63 17.29 -11.52 -4.15
C PHE A 63 18.30 -11.46 -5.30
N PRO A 64 18.89 -12.59 -5.72
CA PRO A 64 19.68 -12.65 -6.94
C PRO A 64 18.77 -12.58 -8.18
N ALA A 65 19.35 -12.46 -9.37
CA ALA A 65 18.62 -12.71 -10.62
C ALA A 65 18.17 -14.17 -10.70
N CYS A 66 16.97 -14.42 -11.24
CA CYS A 66 16.50 -15.79 -11.46
C CYS A 66 17.38 -16.51 -12.49
N SER A 67 17.58 -17.82 -12.30
CA SER A 67 18.38 -18.68 -13.16
C SER A 67 17.80 -20.10 -13.17
N ALA A 68 18.43 -21.02 -13.91
CA ALA A 68 18.05 -22.43 -13.90
C ALA A 68 18.17 -23.09 -12.50
N THR A 69 19.01 -22.55 -11.62
CA THR A 69 19.24 -23.08 -10.27
C THR A 69 18.64 -22.23 -9.16
N VAL A 70 18.25 -20.99 -9.46
CA VAL A 70 17.61 -20.05 -8.54
C VAL A 70 16.27 -19.64 -9.12
N THR A 71 15.21 -20.34 -8.72
CA THR A 71 13.87 -20.19 -9.30
C THR A 71 12.86 -19.53 -8.37
N THR A 72 13.24 -19.20 -7.14
CA THR A 72 12.39 -18.53 -6.14
C THR A 72 13.24 -17.54 -5.33
N PHE A 73 12.58 -16.57 -4.70
CA PHE A 73 13.24 -15.45 -3.99
C PHE A 73 14.30 -14.78 -4.87
N CYS A 74 13.91 -14.49 -6.11
CA CYS A 74 14.78 -13.98 -7.17
C CYS A 74 14.09 -12.90 -8.00
N VAL A 75 14.87 -12.04 -8.63
CA VAL A 75 14.38 -11.03 -9.59
C VAL A 75 14.31 -11.69 -10.97
N ALA A 76 13.10 -11.87 -11.48
CA ALA A 76 12.85 -12.54 -12.76
C ALA A 76 13.22 -11.64 -13.94
N SER A 77 12.87 -10.36 -13.85
CA SER A 77 13.26 -9.35 -14.84
C SER A 77 13.15 -7.96 -14.23
N TRP A 78 13.88 -7.01 -14.79
CA TRP A 78 13.68 -5.59 -14.56
C TRP A 78 14.27 -4.79 -15.73
N GLY A 79 13.85 -3.55 -15.87
CA GLY A 79 14.37 -2.64 -16.89
C GLY A 79 13.94 -1.21 -16.63
N VAL A 80 14.60 -0.27 -17.30
CA VAL A 80 14.30 1.17 -17.25
C VAL A 80 14.09 1.69 -18.67
N ASP A 81 13.24 2.71 -18.79
CA ASP A 81 12.97 3.41 -20.04
C ASP A 81 13.64 4.80 -19.94
N LEU A 82 14.96 4.83 -20.12
CA LEU A 82 15.80 6.03 -19.91
C LEU A 82 15.58 7.10 -20.99
N ASN A 83 15.23 6.68 -22.21
CA ASN A 83 14.99 7.56 -23.36
C ASN A 83 13.49 7.91 -23.54
N ASN A 84 12.61 7.34 -22.71
CA ASN A 84 11.16 7.54 -22.71
C ASN A 84 10.52 7.18 -24.07
N ASP A 85 10.97 6.07 -24.67
CA ASP A 85 10.43 5.52 -25.91
C ASP A 85 9.35 4.43 -25.67
N GLY A 86 9.13 4.06 -24.40
CA GLY A 86 8.18 3.03 -23.98
C GLY A 86 8.74 1.60 -24.00
N VAL A 87 10.02 1.43 -24.33
CA VAL A 87 10.74 0.15 -24.28
C VAL A 87 11.57 0.10 -22.99
N PHE A 88 11.44 -1.00 -22.24
CA PHE A 88 12.20 -1.20 -21.01
C PHE A 88 13.45 -2.03 -21.30
N GLU A 89 14.60 -1.49 -20.96
CA GLU A 89 15.90 -2.11 -21.23
C GLU A 89 16.68 -2.31 -19.94
N THR A 90 17.56 -3.32 -19.90
CA THR A 90 18.53 -3.41 -18.82
C THR A 90 19.53 -2.25 -19.01
N PRO A 91 19.71 -1.36 -18.02
CA PRO A 91 20.59 -0.23 -18.19
C PRO A 91 22.04 -0.68 -18.38
N ASP A 92 22.80 0.15 -19.12
CA ASP A 92 24.21 -0.11 -19.39
C ASP A 92 24.98 -0.29 -18.08
N ALA A 93 25.85 -1.31 -18.04
CA ALA A 93 26.63 -1.65 -16.85
C ALA A 93 27.50 -0.46 -16.35
N SER A 94 27.91 0.45 -17.23
CA SER A 94 28.66 1.66 -16.88
C SER A 94 27.88 2.65 -16.01
N LEU A 95 26.54 2.62 -16.07
CA LEU A 95 25.67 3.45 -15.23
C LEU A 95 25.59 2.94 -13.78
N ASN A 96 26.10 1.73 -13.52
CA ASN A 96 26.09 1.09 -12.20
C ASN A 96 24.69 0.98 -11.55
N ILE A 97 23.62 1.01 -12.35
CA ILE A 97 22.25 0.92 -11.85
C ILE A 97 21.94 -0.54 -11.48
N SER A 98 21.26 -0.74 -10.36
CA SER A 98 20.74 -2.03 -9.95
C SER A 98 19.31 -1.94 -9.42
N PHE A 99 18.55 -3.01 -9.67
CA PHE A 99 17.29 -3.28 -9.00
C PHE A 99 17.54 -4.28 -7.87
N LYS A 100 16.99 -3.97 -6.70
CA LYS A 100 17.12 -4.80 -5.50
C LYS A 100 15.72 -5.16 -4.99
N ALA A 101 15.61 -6.39 -4.51
CA ALA A 101 14.42 -6.86 -3.81
C ALA A 101 14.84 -7.74 -2.63
N TRP A 102 14.04 -7.74 -1.57
CA TRP A 102 14.25 -8.58 -0.39
C TRP A 102 12.98 -8.68 0.45
N ILE A 103 12.99 -9.63 1.39
CA ILE A 103 11.98 -9.73 2.44
C ILE A 103 12.57 -9.21 3.76
N TYR A 104 11.74 -8.58 4.57
CA TYR A 104 12.07 -8.13 5.93
C TYR A 104 10.96 -8.51 6.91
N ASN A 105 11.18 -8.30 8.22
CA ASN A 105 10.24 -8.62 9.31
C ASN A 105 9.83 -10.10 9.39
N ILE A 106 10.71 -11.00 8.94
CA ILE A 106 10.53 -12.45 9.02
C ILE A 106 10.61 -12.89 10.49
N LYS A 107 11.62 -12.43 11.24
CA LYS A 107 11.92 -12.97 12.58
C LYS A 107 11.24 -12.21 13.73
N ASP A 108 11.22 -10.89 13.66
CA ASP A 108 10.86 -10.06 14.81
C ASP A 108 9.35 -10.00 15.04
N TYR A 109 8.58 -9.74 13.98
CA TYR A 109 7.14 -9.46 14.08
C TYR A 109 6.26 -10.51 13.39
N LYS A 110 6.86 -11.48 12.67
CA LYS A 110 6.14 -12.42 11.79
C LYS A 110 5.16 -11.68 10.86
N GLN A 111 5.62 -10.57 10.30
CA GLN A 111 4.85 -9.75 9.35
C GLN A 111 5.74 -9.49 8.13
N PRO A 112 6.07 -10.55 7.37
CA PRO A 112 7.03 -10.44 6.27
C PRO A 112 6.51 -9.50 5.18
N GLY A 113 7.29 -8.48 4.84
CA GLY A 113 7.00 -7.58 3.73
C GLY A 113 7.99 -7.78 2.59
N LEU A 114 7.53 -7.61 1.34
CA LEU A 114 8.38 -7.60 0.15
C LEU A 114 8.76 -6.15 -0.18
N VAL A 115 10.05 -5.86 -0.28
CA VAL A 115 10.56 -4.53 -0.69
C VAL A 115 11.17 -4.64 -2.08
N TYR A 116 10.99 -3.58 -2.88
CA TYR A 116 11.81 -3.32 -4.06
C TYR A 116 12.46 -1.94 -4.00
N GLU A 117 13.57 -1.79 -4.70
CA GLU A 117 14.35 -0.56 -4.76
C GLU A 117 15.18 -0.46 -6.04
N LEU A 118 15.28 0.76 -6.58
CA LEU A 118 16.33 1.11 -7.53
C LEU A 118 17.49 1.78 -6.78
N GLU A 119 18.71 1.47 -7.17
CA GLU A 119 19.93 2.07 -6.62
C GLU A 119 20.98 2.27 -7.71
N VAL A 120 21.72 3.39 -7.64
CA VAL A 120 22.97 3.58 -8.38
C VAL A 120 24.12 3.15 -7.49
N ASN A 121 24.80 2.06 -7.85
CA ASN A 121 25.95 1.55 -7.09
C ASN A 121 27.11 2.54 -7.21
N ARG A 122 27.54 3.10 -6.07
CA ARG A 122 28.70 4.01 -6.03
C ARG A 122 29.99 3.25 -5.71
N PRO A 123 31.17 3.77 -6.12
CA PRO A 123 32.47 3.22 -5.76
C PRO A 123 32.61 3.01 -4.24
N SER A 124 33.42 2.02 -3.84
CA SER A 124 33.65 1.71 -2.43
C SER A 124 34.17 2.93 -1.65
N GLY A 125 33.54 3.27 -0.54
CA GLY A 125 33.94 4.38 0.34
C GLY A 125 33.02 5.59 0.28
N VAL A 126 32.16 5.70 -0.73
CA VAL A 126 31.03 6.63 -0.74
C VAL A 126 29.85 5.93 -0.04
N PRO A 127 29.17 6.57 0.94
CA PRO A 127 27.94 6.01 1.50
C PRO A 127 26.96 5.68 0.36
N ALA A 128 26.51 4.42 0.31
CA ALA A 128 25.46 4.01 -0.62
C ALA A 128 24.26 4.93 -0.41
N PHE A 129 23.80 5.54 -1.49
CA PHE A 129 22.81 6.59 -1.46
C PHE A 129 21.78 6.29 -2.54
N GLN A 130 20.50 6.20 -2.18
CA GLN A 130 19.38 5.94 -3.08
C GLN A 130 19.05 7.15 -3.98
N GLU A 131 19.97 8.10 -4.10
CA GLU A 131 19.88 9.18 -5.08
C GLU A 131 20.20 8.58 -6.43
N LEU A 132 19.18 8.56 -7.28
CA LEU A 132 19.29 8.01 -8.62
C LEU A 132 19.73 9.06 -9.64
N ALA A 133 19.64 10.35 -9.31
CA ALA A 133 20.09 11.40 -10.21
C ALA A 133 21.63 11.57 -10.16
N PRO A 134 22.26 11.90 -11.31
CA PRO A 134 21.63 12.18 -12.60
C PRO A 134 21.33 10.95 -13.48
N GLU A 135 21.80 9.76 -13.11
CA GLU A 135 21.77 8.57 -13.98
C GLU A 135 20.35 8.12 -14.35
N ILE A 136 19.41 8.24 -13.41
CA ILE A 136 17.98 8.01 -13.62
C ILE A 136 17.23 9.27 -13.20
N PRO A 137 16.90 10.19 -14.13
CA PRO A 137 16.15 11.40 -13.84
C PRO A 137 14.75 11.12 -13.27
N VAL A 138 14.12 12.11 -12.66
CA VAL A 138 12.70 12.06 -12.23
C VAL A 138 11.79 11.75 -13.42
N GLY A 139 10.77 10.93 -13.18
CA GLY A 139 9.78 10.56 -14.19
C GLY A 139 10.22 9.41 -15.09
N THR A 140 11.46 8.93 -14.96
CA THR A 140 11.95 7.75 -15.69
C THR A 140 11.15 6.53 -15.27
N ALA A 141 10.60 5.80 -16.24
CA ALA A 141 9.85 4.60 -15.96
C ALA A 141 10.77 3.41 -15.73
N ALA A 142 10.35 2.52 -14.84
CA ALA A 142 11.01 1.25 -14.58
C ALA A 142 9.97 0.14 -14.46
N THR A 143 10.31 -1.05 -14.94
CA THR A 143 9.52 -2.26 -14.80
C THR A 143 10.27 -3.32 -14.01
N PHE A 144 9.55 -4.19 -13.33
CA PHE A 144 10.12 -5.32 -12.62
C PHE A 144 9.17 -6.50 -12.54
N ALA A 145 9.75 -7.68 -12.35
CA ALA A 145 9.08 -8.91 -11.97
C ALA A 145 9.92 -9.61 -10.89
N ILE A 146 9.32 -9.87 -9.73
CA ILE A 146 9.95 -10.52 -8.59
C ILE A 146 9.23 -11.85 -8.32
N ASN A 147 9.98 -12.94 -8.24
CA ASN A 147 9.46 -14.26 -7.90
C ASN A 147 9.77 -14.58 -6.44
N THR A 148 8.74 -14.72 -5.61
CA THR A 148 8.86 -15.04 -4.18
C THR A 148 8.58 -16.50 -3.85
N GLY A 149 8.47 -17.38 -4.86
CA GLY A 149 8.16 -18.78 -4.65
C GLY A 149 6.79 -18.97 -3.99
N ALA A 150 6.72 -19.86 -2.99
CA ALA A 150 5.48 -20.10 -2.25
C ALA A 150 5.04 -18.91 -1.39
N PHE A 151 5.97 -18.02 -0.99
CA PHE A 151 5.63 -16.85 -0.19
C PHE A 151 4.74 -15.91 -1.00
N ARG A 152 3.53 -15.64 -0.49
CA ARG A 152 2.57 -14.72 -1.09
C ARG A 152 2.77 -13.30 -0.52
N PRO A 153 3.26 -12.32 -1.30
CA PRO A 153 3.35 -10.93 -0.86
C PRO A 153 1.96 -10.31 -0.64
N SER A 154 1.91 -9.19 0.04
CA SER A 154 0.67 -8.41 0.14
C SER A 154 0.20 -7.95 -1.24
N PRO A 155 -1.12 -7.89 -1.49
CA PRO A 155 -1.67 -7.38 -2.75
C PRO A 155 -1.62 -5.85 -2.87
N GLU A 156 -1.28 -5.16 -1.77
CA GLU A 156 -1.27 -3.71 -1.64
C GLU A 156 0.16 -3.18 -1.56
N LEU A 157 0.47 -2.19 -2.38
CA LEU A 157 1.78 -1.52 -2.42
C LEU A 157 1.73 -0.15 -1.75
N PHE A 158 2.71 0.12 -0.89
CA PHE A 158 3.08 1.47 -0.49
C PHE A 158 4.36 1.88 -1.24
N ALA A 159 4.34 3.01 -1.94
CA ALA A 159 5.44 3.42 -2.80
C ALA A 159 5.95 4.84 -2.49
N SER A 160 7.27 4.97 -2.48
CA SER A 160 7.99 6.24 -2.60
C SER A 160 8.40 6.46 -4.07
N SER A 161 7.48 6.17 -4.99
CA SER A 161 7.62 6.28 -6.45
C SER A 161 6.25 6.53 -7.05
N ASP A 162 6.17 7.14 -8.22
CA ASP A 162 4.91 7.21 -8.95
C ASP A 162 4.61 5.82 -9.51
N VAL A 163 3.37 5.36 -9.44
CA VAL A 163 3.01 3.97 -9.76
C VAL A 163 2.03 3.97 -10.92
N ASN A 164 2.40 3.31 -12.02
CA ASN A 164 1.49 3.06 -13.13
C ASN A 164 0.60 1.84 -12.81
N TYR A 165 1.21 0.74 -12.39
CA TYR A 165 0.50 -0.42 -11.84
C TYR A 165 1.41 -1.31 -11.02
N ILE A 166 0.77 -2.15 -10.19
CA ILE A 166 1.37 -3.28 -9.48
C ILE A 166 0.41 -4.45 -9.63
N ASP A 167 0.92 -5.67 -9.76
CA ASP A 167 0.12 -6.87 -9.72
C ASP A 167 0.85 -7.99 -9.00
N VAL A 168 0.09 -8.86 -8.32
CA VAL A 168 0.58 -10.02 -7.57
C VAL A 168 -0.20 -11.23 -8.01
N ASN A 169 0.45 -12.12 -8.75
CA ASN A 169 -0.16 -13.27 -9.41
C ASN A 169 0.51 -14.57 -9.00
N GLN A 170 -0.25 -15.67 -9.03
CA GLN A 170 0.32 -17.00 -8.92
C GLN A 170 0.53 -17.57 -10.33
N VAL A 171 1.76 -18.00 -10.63
CA VAL A 171 2.18 -18.62 -11.89
C VAL A 171 2.95 -19.90 -11.54
N ASP A 172 2.47 -21.04 -12.00
CA ASP A 172 3.08 -22.36 -11.75
C ASP A 172 3.39 -22.64 -10.27
N GLY A 173 2.47 -22.23 -9.39
CA GLY A 173 2.59 -22.38 -7.94
C GLY A 173 3.42 -21.28 -7.24
N ASN A 174 4.19 -20.49 -7.98
CA ASN A 174 4.98 -19.37 -7.45
C ASN A 174 4.20 -18.06 -7.47
N TRP A 175 4.46 -17.18 -6.51
CA TRP A 175 3.96 -15.82 -6.51
C TRP A 175 4.93 -14.88 -7.22
N ILE A 176 4.40 -14.16 -8.21
CA ILE A 176 5.12 -13.19 -9.02
C ILE A 176 4.50 -11.81 -8.78
N THR A 177 5.32 -10.87 -8.32
CA THR A 177 4.97 -9.45 -8.21
C THR A 177 5.54 -8.71 -9.41
N THR A 178 4.68 -8.07 -10.20
CA THR A 178 5.09 -7.27 -11.37
C THR A 178 4.63 -5.84 -11.22
N GLY A 179 5.45 -4.87 -11.63
CA GLY A 179 5.04 -3.47 -11.58
C GLY A 179 5.67 -2.61 -12.66
N VAL A 180 5.06 -1.46 -12.90
CA VAL A 180 5.65 -0.33 -13.60
C VAL A 180 5.52 0.90 -12.72
N ILE A 181 6.66 1.52 -12.46
CA ILE A 181 6.81 2.69 -11.59
C ILE A 181 7.56 3.79 -12.33
N ARG A 182 7.52 5.00 -11.82
CA ARG A 182 8.34 6.13 -12.24
C ARG A 182 9.04 6.75 -11.05
N THR A 183 10.29 7.15 -11.27
CA THR A 183 11.07 7.83 -10.24
C THR A 183 10.45 9.16 -9.84
N TYR A 184 10.65 9.54 -8.58
CA TYR A 184 10.06 10.73 -7.96
C TYR A 184 11.13 11.52 -7.20
N SER A 185 11.03 12.85 -7.14
CA SER A 185 11.72 13.64 -6.11
C SER A 185 11.16 13.33 -4.71
N TYR A 186 11.98 12.92 -3.75
CA TYR A 186 11.49 12.44 -2.45
C TYR A 186 12.14 13.19 -1.29
N THR A 187 11.33 13.70 -0.35
CA THR A 187 11.86 14.32 0.87
C THR A 187 11.78 13.33 2.03
N ALA A 188 12.95 12.91 2.51
CA ALA A 188 13.10 12.01 3.62
C ALA A 188 13.20 12.73 4.97
N ALA A 189 12.58 12.12 5.98
CA ALA A 189 12.76 12.48 7.39
C ALA A 189 13.88 11.62 8.01
N ILE A 190 14.78 12.23 8.78
CA ILE A 190 15.92 11.57 9.42
C ILE A 190 15.89 11.80 10.93
N GLY A 191 16.36 10.79 11.68
CA GLY A 191 16.48 10.84 13.14
C GLY A 191 15.13 11.07 13.78
N CYS A 192 14.21 10.16 13.47
CA CYS A 192 12.88 10.13 14.03
C CYS A 192 12.88 9.32 15.33
N GLU A 193 12.69 9.99 16.45
CA GLU A 193 12.51 9.30 17.73
C GLU A 193 11.03 8.94 17.98
N ASP A 194 10.08 9.75 17.47
CA ASP A 194 8.64 9.59 17.69
C ASP A 194 7.84 10.01 16.42
N ASP A 195 7.45 9.04 15.58
CA ASP A 195 6.53 9.18 14.45
C ASP A 195 6.94 10.16 13.32
N CYS A 196 8.20 10.62 13.30
CA CYS A 196 8.78 11.53 12.29
C CYS A 196 8.02 12.84 12.01
N ASN A 197 7.09 13.26 12.87
CA ASN A 197 6.37 14.54 12.70
C ASN A 197 7.27 15.76 12.87
N ASN A 198 8.35 15.60 13.62
CA ASN A 198 9.39 16.60 13.81
C ASN A 198 10.76 15.94 13.70
N PRO A 199 11.22 15.60 12.48
CA PRO A 199 12.47 14.90 12.32
C PRO A 199 13.64 15.82 12.69
N THR A 200 14.72 15.25 13.22
CA THR A 200 15.91 16.02 13.58
C THR A 200 16.65 16.57 12.37
N SER A 201 16.53 15.92 11.21
CA SER A 201 16.92 16.49 9.93
C SER A 201 16.08 15.96 8.78
N THR A 202 16.23 16.57 7.62
CA THR A 202 15.58 16.15 6.38
C THR A 202 16.60 15.98 5.26
N TYR A 203 16.24 15.23 4.23
CA TYR A 203 17.05 15.07 3.04
C TYR A 203 16.18 15.05 1.78
N ASP A 204 16.59 15.76 0.73
CA ASP A 204 15.90 15.77 -0.55
C ASP A 204 16.63 14.92 -1.58
N TYR A 205 15.99 13.83 -1.98
CA TYR A 205 16.37 13.06 -3.16
C TYR A 205 15.80 13.75 -4.39
N LYS A 206 16.67 14.04 -5.36
CA LYS A 206 16.24 14.55 -6.66
C LYS A 206 15.50 13.48 -7.42
N SER A 207 15.98 12.24 -7.40
CA SER A 207 15.31 11.08 -8.00
C SER A 207 15.40 9.86 -7.09
N TYR A 208 14.26 9.22 -6.87
CA TYR A 208 14.07 8.13 -5.91
C TYR A 208 13.01 7.15 -6.40
N ALA A 209 13.19 5.86 -6.11
CA ALA A 209 12.16 4.85 -6.37
C ALA A 209 12.30 3.63 -5.46
N GLN A 210 11.31 3.46 -4.61
CA GLN A 210 11.18 2.33 -3.69
C GLN A 210 9.71 2.01 -3.46
N GLY A 211 9.42 0.79 -3.04
CA GLY A 211 8.12 0.44 -2.51
C GLY A 211 8.13 -0.85 -1.72
N VAL A 212 7.06 -1.05 -0.96
CA VAL A 212 6.88 -2.19 -0.08
C VAL A 212 5.47 -2.74 -0.13
N LEU A 213 5.38 -4.06 -0.14
CA LEU A 213 4.13 -4.81 0.00
C LEU A 213 4.11 -5.42 1.40
N ASN A 214 3.63 -4.65 2.37
CA ASN A 214 3.57 -5.00 3.80
C ASN A 214 2.60 -6.14 4.05
N TYR A 215 2.98 -7.13 4.87
CA TYR A 215 2.13 -8.25 5.24
C TYR A 215 0.69 -7.83 5.54
N GLU A 216 -0.25 -8.43 4.80
CA GLU A 216 -1.67 -8.41 5.15
C GLU A 216 -2.02 -9.81 5.66
N SER A 217 -2.30 -9.91 6.96
CA SER A 217 -2.92 -11.09 7.58
C SER A 217 -4.23 -11.42 6.85
N PRO A 218 -4.92 -12.53 7.12
CA PRO A 218 -6.38 -12.55 7.15
C PRO A 218 -6.95 -11.29 7.83
N GLY A 219 -7.00 -10.21 7.05
CA GLY A 219 -8.15 -9.40 6.78
C GLY A 219 -8.87 -10.01 5.58
N THR A 220 -10.20 -10.01 5.66
CA THR A 220 -11.15 -10.58 4.71
C THR A 220 -11.15 -9.94 3.31
N LEU A 221 -10.15 -9.12 2.97
CA LEU A 221 -10.14 -8.20 1.82
C LEU A 221 -8.99 -8.44 0.84
N ARG A 222 -8.05 -9.33 1.14
CA ARG A 222 -6.79 -9.47 0.41
C ARG A 222 -6.97 -9.58 -1.11
N ASP A 223 -7.80 -10.52 -1.58
CA ASP A 223 -8.05 -10.68 -3.02
C ASP A 223 -8.76 -9.47 -3.65
N SER A 224 -9.59 -8.75 -2.88
CA SER A 224 -10.27 -7.56 -3.39
C SER A 224 -9.32 -6.38 -3.61
N LYS A 225 -8.24 -6.31 -2.83
CA LYS A 225 -7.19 -5.27 -2.89
C LYS A 225 -6.09 -5.56 -3.91
N LYS A 226 -6.19 -6.64 -4.68
CA LYS A 226 -5.18 -6.98 -5.70
C LYS A 226 -4.94 -5.82 -6.66
N GLY A 227 -3.69 -5.36 -6.72
CA GLY A 227 -3.27 -4.24 -7.56
C GLY A 227 -3.56 -2.86 -6.95
N MET A 228 -4.04 -2.80 -5.71
CA MET A 228 -4.21 -1.56 -4.97
C MET A 228 -2.84 -1.00 -4.60
N TRP A 229 -2.69 0.32 -4.65
CA TRP A 229 -1.46 0.96 -4.24
C TRP A 229 -1.69 2.37 -3.73
N VAL A 230 -0.74 2.84 -2.94
CA VAL A 230 -0.61 4.23 -2.49
C VAL A 230 0.81 4.71 -2.78
N SER A 231 0.93 5.98 -3.11
CA SER A 231 2.19 6.62 -3.47
C SER A 231 2.28 8.01 -2.82
N SER A 232 3.47 8.30 -2.30
CA SER A 232 3.82 9.59 -1.69
C SER A 232 5.25 9.99 -2.04
N ASN A 233 5.49 11.29 -2.15
CA ASN A 233 6.83 11.85 -2.33
C ASN A 233 7.49 12.33 -1.02
N ALA A 234 6.95 11.96 0.14
CA ALA A 234 7.50 12.30 1.43
C ALA A 234 7.53 11.08 2.38
N SER A 235 8.51 11.05 3.26
CA SER A 235 8.56 10.03 4.33
C SER A 235 7.34 10.07 5.23
N VAL A 236 6.95 8.89 5.71
CA VAL A 236 6.06 8.67 6.85
C VAL A 236 4.57 8.85 6.54
N THR A 237 4.21 9.30 5.35
CA THR A 237 2.80 9.33 4.91
C THR A 237 2.15 7.96 5.11
N GLY A 238 0.97 7.92 5.72
CA GLY A 238 0.26 6.68 6.03
C GLY A 238 -0.29 5.97 4.80
N GLY A 239 -0.65 4.69 4.98
CA GLY A 239 -1.42 3.92 3.99
C GLY A 239 -2.90 4.30 3.98
N LEU A 240 -3.65 3.78 3.01
CA LEU A 240 -5.09 3.94 2.96
C LEU A 240 -5.78 3.03 3.97
N VAL A 241 -6.40 3.62 4.99
CA VAL A 241 -7.23 2.88 5.96
C VAL A 241 -8.69 2.92 5.51
N PHE A 242 -9.27 1.76 5.25
CA PHE A 242 -10.66 1.66 4.81
C PHE A 242 -11.62 1.29 5.96
N ASP A 243 -12.51 2.21 6.31
CA ASP A 243 -13.66 1.95 7.19
C ASP A 243 -14.83 1.39 6.36
N GLN A 244 -15.08 0.08 6.49
CA GLN A 244 -16.16 -0.61 5.80
C GLN A 244 -17.57 -0.18 6.28
N THR A 245 -17.70 0.33 7.51
CA THR A 245 -18.98 0.78 8.06
C THR A 245 -19.37 2.14 7.52
N ALA A 246 -18.40 3.06 7.48
CA ALA A 246 -18.59 4.40 6.94
C ALA A 246 -18.36 4.48 5.41
N LEU A 247 -17.84 3.41 4.80
CA LEU A 247 -17.34 3.39 3.41
C LEU A 247 -16.36 4.53 3.14
N THR A 248 -15.52 4.84 4.12
CA THR A 248 -14.61 5.99 4.12
C THR A 248 -13.18 5.50 4.10
N PHE A 249 -12.37 6.06 3.22
CA PHE A 249 -10.93 5.96 3.31
C PHE A 249 -10.38 7.09 4.17
N SER A 250 -9.41 6.77 5.01
CA SER A 250 -8.64 7.77 5.76
C SER A 250 -7.15 7.56 5.51
N VAL A 251 -6.40 8.64 5.41
CA VAL A 251 -4.93 8.62 5.39
C VAL A 251 -4.41 9.74 6.25
N ASP A 252 -3.42 9.42 7.07
CA ASP A 252 -2.67 10.41 7.82
C ASP A 252 -1.52 10.93 6.95
N LEU A 253 -1.54 12.24 6.73
CA LEU A 253 -0.56 12.95 5.92
C LEU A 253 0.58 13.39 6.82
N LEU A 254 1.43 12.43 7.14
CA LEU A 254 2.66 12.67 7.87
C LEU A 254 3.80 12.96 6.89
N GLY A 255 4.83 13.62 7.40
CA GLY A 255 6.08 13.86 6.70
C GLY A 255 6.72 15.20 7.10
N PRO A 256 7.98 15.41 6.70
CA PRO A 256 8.67 16.67 6.98
C PRO A 256 7.94 17.83 6.32
N ALA A 257 7.53 18.83 7.12
CA ALA A 257 6.85 20.02 6.61
C ALA A 257 7.77 20.95 5.79
N LYS A 258 9.08 20.84 6.02
CA LYS A 258 10.12 21.66 5.38
C LYS A 258 11.17 20.78 4.72
N ARG A 259 11.68 21.27 3.60
CA ARG A 259 12.87 20.75 2.94
C ARG A 259 14.15 21.17 3.67
N PRO A 260 15.32 20.58 3.36
CA PRO A 260 16.59 20.96 3.98
C PRO A 260 16.95 22.45 3.78
N ASP A 261 16.48 23.06 2.70
CA ASP A 261 16.67 24.48 2.40
C ASP A 261 15.68 25.43 3.11
N GLY A 262 14.78 24.89 3.94
CA GLY A 262 13.77 25.65 4.69
C GLY A 262 12.50 25.99 3.90
N THR A 263 12.42 25.61 2.62
CA THR A 263 11.20 25.78 1.82
C THR A 263 10.11 24.79 2.22
N ASP A 264 8.86 25.09 1.90
CA ASP A 264 7.73 24.19 2.16
C ASP A 264 7.91 22.87 1.40
N ASN A 265 7.75 21.74 2.09
CA ASN A 265 7.63 20.45 1.42
C ASN A 265 6.19 20.27 0.93
N ILE A 266 6.03 20.21 -0.39
CA ILE A 266 4.74 19.96 -1.03
C ILE A 266 4.57 18.46 -1.23
N LEU A 267 3.69 17.87 -0.43
CA LEU A 267 3.32 16.47 -0.53
C LEU A 267 2.42 16.27 -1.75
N LYS A 268 2.77 15.29 -2.57
CA LYS A 268 1.90 14.72 -3.59
C LYS A 268 1.49 13.34 -3.13
N TYR A 269 0.18 13.08 -3.17
CA TYR A 269 -0.38 11.81 -2.76
C TYR A 269 -1.26 11.23 -3.87
N SER A 270 -1.05 9.96 -4.15
CA SER A 270 -1.84 9.22 -5.12
C SER A 270 -2.24 7.88 -4.53
N ALA A 271 -3.44 7.42 -4.83
CA ALA A 271 -3.88 6.09 -4.49
C ALA A 271 -4.74 5.50 -5.59
N PHE A 272 -4.54 4.22 -5.88
CA PHE A 272 -5.33 3.49 -6.85
C PHE A 272 -6.15 2.42 -6.17
N VAL A 273 -7.45 2.41 -6.47
CA VAL A 273 -8.40 1.45 -5.94
C VAL A 273 -8.92 0.59 -7.10
N PRO A 274 -8.66 -0.73 -7.12
CA PRO A 274 -9.07 -1.60 -8.24
C PRO A 274 -10.58 -1.82 -8.27
N ASP A 275 -11.13 -2.13 -9.45
CA ASP A 275 -12.57 -2.39 -9.62
C ASP A 275 -13.09 -3.52 -8.72
N THR A 276 -12.27 -4.53 -8.47
CA THR A 276 -12.57 -5.63 -7.55
C THR A 276 -12.84 -5.11 -6.15
N PHE A 277 -12.03 -4.15 -5.68
CA PHE A 277 -12.23 -3.51 -4.39
C PHE A 277 -13.46 -2.59 -4.44
N ILE A 278 -13.65 -1.82 -5.51
CA ILE A 278 -14.79 -0.90 -5.62
C ILE A 278 -16.12 -1.68 -5.60
N GLN A 279 -16.20 -2.79 -6.32
CA GLN A 279 -17.37 -3.66 -6.30
C GLN A 279 -17.57 -4.32 -4.94
N PHE A 280 -16.48 -4.75 -4.28
CA PHE A 280 -16.51 -5.30 -2.92
C PHE A 280 -17.04 -4.26 -1.92
N ALA A 281 -16.37 -3.11 -1.84
CA ALA A 281 -16.54 -2.10 -0.82
C ALA A 281 -17.80 -1.28 -1.06
N TYR A 282 -18.05 -0.87 -2.29
CA TYR A 282 -19.10 0.08 -2.65
C TYR A 282 -20.22 -0.52 -3.49
N GLY A 283 -20.05 -1.70 -4.09
CA GLY A 283 -21.13 -2.34 -4.87
C GLY A 283 -21.53 -1.53 -6.09
N THR A 284 -20.59 -0.77 -6.64
CA THR A 284 -20.78 0.14 -7.77
C THR A 284 -19.57 0.05 -8.71
N THR A 285 -19.50 0.90 -9.74
CA THR A 285 -18.37 0.99 -10.67
C THR A 285 -17.45 2.17 -10.32
N ALA A 286 -16.22 2.16 -10.83
CA ALA A 286 -15.30 3.28 -10.66
C ALA A 286 -15.87 4.61 -11.20
N ASP A 287 -16.57 4.61 -12.34
CA ASP A 287 -17.15 5.83 -12.92
C ASP A 287 -18.20 6.47 -12.00
N VAL A 288 -19.06 5.65 -11.42
CA VAL A 288 -20.07 6.12 -10.47
C VAL A 288 -19.39 6.60 -9.18
N LEU A 289 -18.37 5.87 -8.70
CA LEU A 289 -17.64 6.24 -7.50
C LEU A 289 -16.88 7.57 -7.67
N ALA A 290 -16.20 7.77 -8.80
CA ALA A 290 -15.41 8.97 -9.12
C ALA A 290 -16.21 10.26 -8.90
N THR A 291 -17.46 10.27 -9.33
CA THR A 291 -18.36 11.43 -9.22
C THR A 291 -19.06 11.54 -7.87
N SER A 292 -18.99 10.49 -7.05
CA SER A 292 -19.73 10.37 -5.79
C SER A 292 -18.88 10.52 -4.54
N LEU A 293 -17.57 10.75 -4.66
CA LEU A 293 -16.67 10.95 -3.53
C LEU A 293 -16.47 12.44 -3.18
N SER A 294 -16.36 12.72 -1.89
CA SER A 294 -15.91 13.99 -1.34
C SER A 294 -14.67 13.76 -0.50
N THR A 295 -13.73 14.68 -0.62
CA THR A 295 -12.52 14.66 0.17
C THR A 295 -12.52 15.83 1.14
N THR A 296 -12.26 15.53 2.40
CA THR A 296 -12.05 16.51 3.46
C THR A 296 -10.69 16.31 4.08
N ARG A 297 -10.09 17.39 4.52
CA ARG A 297 -8.84 17.42 5.28
C ARG A 297 -9.12 17.96 6.67
N THR A 298 -8.60 17.31 7.69
CA THR A 298 -8.70 17.77 9.07
C THR A 298 -7.30 18.12 9.58
N ASP A 299 -7.09 19.38 9.93
CA ASP A 299 -5.84 19.91 10.48
C ASP A 299 -6.11 20.46 11.88
N SER A 300 -5.46 19.92 12.91
CA SER A 300 -5.62 20.38 14.31
C SER A 300 -7.10 20.56 14.73
N GLY A 301 -7.95 19.61 14.32
CA GLY A 301 -9.40 19.61 14.58
C GLY A 301 -10.26 20.44 13.62
N VAL A 302 -9.66 21.28 12.76
CA VAL A 302 -10.39 22.05 11.74
C VAL A 302 -10.56 21.22 10.49
N THR A 303 -11.80 20.96 10.07
CA THR A 303 -12.09 20.18 8.86
C THR A 303 -12.48 21.08 7.69
N THR A 304 -11.74 20.99 6.59
CA THR A 304 -11.98 21.70 5.35
C THR A 304 -12.25 20.74 4.19
N LYS A 305 -12.99 21.19 3.18
CA LYS A 305 -13.14 20.44 1.93
C LYS A 305 -11.93 20.73 1.06
N VAL A 306 -11.30 19.68 0.53
CA VAL A 306 -10.17 19.80 -0.38
C VAL A 306 -10.49 19.21 -1.74
N THR A 307 -9.81 19.72 -2.77
CA THR A 307 -9.93 19.18 -4.13
C THR A 307 -9.10 17.91 -4.23
N SER A 308 -9.75 16.84 -4.69
CA SER A 308 -9.08 15.61 -5.12
C SER A 308 -9.62 15.25 -6.49
N THR A 309 -8.76 14.76 -7.37
CA THR A 309 -9.18 14.26 -8.68
C THR A 309 -9.36 12.76 -8.58
N ALA A 310 -10.49 12.25 -9.07
CA ALA A 310 -10.76 10.83 -9.15
C ALA A 310 -10.97 10.46 -10.63
N THR A 311 -10.04 9.69 -11.18
CA THR A 311 -9.96 9.40 -12.62
C THR A 311 -10.13 7.90 -12.84
N ARG A 312 -11.01 7.54 -13.77
CA ARG A 312 -11.15 6.16 -14.23
C ARG A 312 -9.87 5.73 -14.93
N VAL A 313 -9.33 4.57 -14.54
CA VAL A 313 -8.27 3.87 -15.26
C VAL A 313 -8.87 2.59 -15.82
N THR A 314 -8.62 2.31 -17.09
CA THR A 314 -9.15 1.13 -17.80
C THR A 314 -8.11 0.04 -18.03
N ALA A 315 -6.82 0.40 -18.01
CA ALA A 315 -5.68 -0.49 -18.23
C ALA A 315 -4.45 -0.01 -17.46
N PRO A 316 -3.51 -0.91 -17.09
CA PRO A 316 -3.58 -2.36 -17.28
C PRO A 316 -4.49 -3.04 -16.25
N ILE A 317 -4.73 -2.40 -15.11
CA ILE A 317 -5.71 -2.84 -14.11
C ILE A 317 -6.83 -1.81 -14.08
N PRO A 318 -8.09 -2.19 -14.33
CA PRO A 318 -9.20 -1.27 -14.27
C PRO A 318 -9.51 -0.88 -12.82
N GLY A 319 -9.66 0.41 -12.56
CA GLY A 319 -9.95 0.93 -11.22
C GLY A 319 -10.17 2.44 -11.20
N LEU A 320 -9.93 3.03 -10.05
CA LEU A 320 -10.04 4.46 -9.80
C LEU A 320 -8.72 4.99 -9.23
N LEU A 321 -8.09 5.90 -9.96
CA LEU A 321 -6.93 6.65 -9.49
C LEU A 321 -7.42 7.92 -8.79
N ILE A 322 -7.04 8.09 -7.52
CA ILE A 322 -7.32 9.27 -6.72
C ILE A 322 -6.01 10.03 -6.54
N THR A 323 -5.95 11.29 -6.96
CA THR A 323 -4.76 12.13 -6.82
C THR A 323 -5.05 13.41 -6.06
N MET A 324 -4.03 13.82 -5.30
CA MET A 324 -3.99 15.06 -4.53
C MET A 324 -2.61 15.68 -4.77
N PRO A 325 -2.50 16.58 -5.75
CA PRO A 325 -1.20 16.99 -6.28
C PRO A 325 -0.41 17.84 -5.30
N ASP A 326 -1.04 18.80 -4.62
CA ASP A 326 -0.32 19.75 -3.78
C ASP A 326 -0.94 19.84 -2.39
N ILE A 327 -0.36 19.09 -1.45
CA ILE A 327 -0.72 19.13 -0.04
C ILE A 327 0.42 19.80 0.72
N ARG A 328 0.16 21.00 1.25
CA ARG A 328 1.07 21.61 2.22
C ARG A 328 0.96 20.88 3.55
N LEU A 329 2.08 20.34 4.02
CA LEU A 329 2.19 19.81 5.37
C LEU A 329 2.39 20.97 6.36
N TYR A 330 1.75 20.89 7.52
CA TYR A 330 1.91 21.90 8.57
C TYR A 330 2.69 21.29 9.72
N GLY A 331 3.89 21.83 9.96
CA GLY A 331 4.69 21.49 11.13
C GLY A 331 4.36 22.43 12.27
N THR A 332 3.23 22.23 12.96
CA THR A 332 3.12 22.81 14.31
C THR A 332 3.81 21.85 15.27
N ALA A 333 4.89 22.32 15.88
CA ALA A 333 5.47 21.65 17.03
C ALA A 333 4.37 21.55 18.10
N VAL A 334 3.89 20.34 18.36
CA VAL A 334 3.07 20.08 19.53
C VAL A 334 4.02 20.25 20.71
N ALA A 335 3.96 21.39 21.39
CA ALA A 335 4.66 21.58 22.64
C ALA A 335 4.34 20.36 23.51
N SER A 336 5.37 19.61 23.89
CA SER A 336 5.25 18.38 24.65
C SER A 336 4.55 18.66 25.97
N GLN A 337 3.22 18.58 25.99
CA GLN A 337 2.51 18.42 27.25
C GLN A 337 2.91 17.05 27.75
N GLY A 338 3.61 17.03 28.89
CA GLY A 338 4.34 15.90 29.47
C GLY A 338 3.48 14.67 29.78
N VAL A 339 2.91 14.04 28.76
CA VAL A 339 2.08 12.84 28.86
C VAL A 339 2.67 11.80 27.90
N HIS A 340 3.32 10.80 28.48
CA HIS A 340 3.83 9.60 27.82
C HIS A 340 2.68 8.65 27.43
N THR A 341 1.76 9.07 26.54
CA THR A 341 0.77 8.16 25.96
C THR A 341 0.71 8.31 24.45
N ALA A 342 1.01 7.21 23.75
CA ALA A 342 1.04 7.12 22.29
C ALA A 342 -0.28 7.50 21.60
N ALA A 343 -1.40 7.48 22.33
CA ALA A 343 -2.74 7.74 21.79
C ALA A 343 -3.04 9.23 21.50
N LEU A 344 -2.36 10.18 22.15
CA LEU A 344 -2.57 11.63 21.90
C LEU A 344 -1.77 12.15 20.69
N ARG A 345 -0.69 11.45 20.31
CA ARG A 345 0.30 11.92 19.33
C ARG A 345 -0.20 11.87 17.88
N TYR A 346 -1.06 10.91 17.56
CA TYR A 346 -1.75 10.82 16.25
C TYR A 346 -2.76 11.95 15.99
N SER A 347 -3.20 12.69 17.01
CA SER A 347 -4.32 13.64 16.89
C SER A 347 -4.00 14.97 16.19
N THR A 348 -2.74 15.21 15.85
CA THR A 348 -2.27 16.51 15.32
C THR A 348 -1.86 16.46 13.86
N ALA A 349 -1.61 15.27 13.31
CA ALA A 349 -1.32 15.09 11.91
C ALA A 349 -2.52 15.46 11.04
N PRO A 350 -2.33 16.11 9.89
CA PRO A 350 -3.40 16.30 8.93
C PRO A 350 -3.95 14.94 8.47
N THR A 351 -5.24 14.70 8.66
CA THR A 351 -5.90 13.49 8.16
C THR A 351 -6.77 13.85 6.96
N LEU A 352 -6.60 13.11 5.86
CA LEU A 352 -7.57 13.13 4.77
C LEU A 352 -8.63 12.06 4.98
N LYS A 353 -9.87 12.42 4.65
CA LYS A 353 -11.00 11.50 4.56
C LYS A 353 -11.63 11.58 3.20
N ILE A 354 -11.73 10.44 2.53
CA ILE A 354 -12.38 10.29 1.23
C ILE A 354 -13.65 9.46 1.47
N LYS A 355 -14.82 10.10 1.36
CA LYS A 355 -16.11 9.48 1.70
C LYS A 355 -17.17 9.74 0.63
N PRO A 356 -18.22 8.92 0.55
CA PRO A 356 -19.36 9.20 -0.32
C PRO A 356 -20.03 10.54 0.04
N LYS A 357 -20.40 11.32 -0.99
CA LYS A 357 -21.15 12.59 -0.85
C LYS A 357 -22.53 12.41 -0.24
N THR A 358 -23.11 11.22 -0.41
CA THR A 358 -24.46 10.88 0.04
C THR A 358 -24.42 9.93 1.21
N SER A 359 -25.35 10.10 2.15
CA SER A 359 -25.56 9.16 3.25
C SER A 359 -25.81 7.75 2.72
N LEU A 360 -25.18 6.77 3.37
CA LEU A 360 -25.36 5.37 3.04
C LEU A 360 -26.79 4.92 3.31
N LEU A 361 -27.32 4.06 2.45
CA LEU A 361 -28.60 3.40 2.71
C LEU A 361 -28.52 2.56 3.99
N ARG A 362 -29.63 2.52 4.74
CA ARG A 362 -29.77 1.65 5.91
C ARG A 362 -29.55 0.19 5.52
N ALA A 363 -29.02 -0.58 6.46
CA ALA A 363 -28.84 -2.01 6.28
C ALA A 363 -30.21 -2.70 6.14
N PRO A 364 -30.44 -3.54 5.12
CA PRO A 364 -31.62 -4.38 5.08
C PRO A 364 -31.56 -5.42 6.21
N THR A 365 -32.70 -5.74 6.81
CA THR A 365 -32.80 -6.96 7.62
C THR A 365 -32.63 -8.17 6.70
N ILE A 366 -31.64 -9.01 6.95
CA ILE A 366 -31.52 -10.30 6.26
C ILE A 366 -32.62 -11.23 6.78
N ARG A 367 -33.50 -11.68 5.88
CA ARG A 367 -34.64 -12.54 6.23
C ARG A 367 -34.28 -14.02 6.15
N ARG A 368 -33.47 -14.38 5.15
CA ARG A 368 -33.12 -15.78 4.88
C ARG A 368 -31.85 -15.87 4.04
N ALA A 369 -31.00 -16.84 4.33
CA ALA A 369 -30.10 -17.42 3.33
C ALA A 369 -30.47 -18.90 3.20
N SER A 370 -30.65 -19.38 1.98
CA SER A 370 -31.09 -20.76 1.71
C SER A 370 -30.34 -21.36 0.55
N ARG A 371 -30.10 -22.67 0.62
CA ARG A 371 -29.41 -23.42 -0.43
C ARG A 371 -30.32 -23.45 -1.67
N ALA A 372 -29.83 -22.93 -2.78
CA ALA A 372 -30.52 -23.00 -4.07
C ALA A 372 -30.02 -24.18 -4.92
N SER A 373 -28.77 -24.58 -4.74
CA SER A 373 -28.17 -25.82 -5.29
C SER A 373 -26.90 -26.17 -4.51
N SER A 374 -26.16 -27.22 -4.87
CA SER A 374 -24.86 -27.55 -4.25
C SER A 374 -23.83 -26.42 -4.32
N THR A 375 -23.96 -25.49 -5.28
CA THR A 375 -22.99 -24.41 -5.50
C THR A 375 -23.60 -23.00 -5.45
N LYS A 376 -24.87 -22.89 -4.99
CA LYS A 376 -25.61 -21.62 -4.99
C LYS A 376 -26.37 -21.39 -3.69
N VAL A 377 -26.31 -20.15 -3.20
CA VAL A 377 -27.09 -19.67 -2.05
C VAL A 377 -27.97 -18.51 -2.51
N LYS A 378 -29.26 -18.60 -2.18
CA LYS A 378 -30.23 -17.52 -2.32
C LYS A 378 -30.30 -16.73 -1.02
N VAL A 379 -29.91 -15.46 -1.06
CA VAL A 379 -29.93 -14.52 0.06
C VAL A 379 -31.10 -13.56 -0.15
N VAL A 380 -31.97 -13.47 0.86
CA VAL A 380 -33.20 -12.66 0.83
C VAL A 380 -33.13 -11.64 1.96
N GLY A 381 -33.22 -10.36 1.61
CA GLY A 381 -33.33 -9.24 2.54
C GLY A 381 -34.71 -8.59 2.52
N ALA A 382 -34.93 -7.65 3.42
CA ALA A 382 -36.03 -6.70 3.33
C ALA A 382 -35.76 -5.66 2.22
N SER A 383 -36.83 -5.13 1.63
CA SER A 383 -36.72 -3.96 0.73
C SER A 383 -36.20 -2.75 1.49
N VAL A 384 -35.43 -1.91 0.82
CA VAL A 384 -34.81 -0.70 1.40
C VAL A 384 -35.24 0.46 0.52
N SER A 385 -35.91 1.45 1.12
CA SER A 385 -36.40 2.61 0.38
C SER A 385 -35.25 3.31 -0.35
N GLY A 386 -35.45 3.58 -1.64
CA GLY A 386 -34.46 4.22 -2.50
C GLY A 386 -33.37 3.30 -3.06
N ALA A 387 -33.30 2.02 -2.67
CA ALA A 387 -32.38 1.08 -3.30
C ALA A 387 -32.78 0.82 -4.76
N THR A 388 -31.79 0.91 -5.66
CA THR A 388 -31.94 0.63 -7.10
C THR A 388 -31.45 -0.77 -7.49
N SER A 389 -30.64 -1.36 -6.62
CA SER A 389 -30.17 -2.73 -6.73
C SER A 389 -29.80 -3.26 -5.34
N TYR A 390 -29.52 -4.56 -5.28
CA TYR A 390 -29.10 -5.27 -4.09
C TYR A 390 -27.85 -6.07 -4.40
N GLN A 391 -26.95 -6.13 -3.44
CA GLN A 391 -25.76 -6.95 -3.52
C GLN A 391 -25.75 -7.91 -2.34
N ALA A 392 -25.47 -9.19 -2.61
CA ALA A 392 -25.18 -10.17 -1.59
C ALA A 392 -23.73 -10.60 -1.68
N MET A 393 -23.16 -10.85 -0.50
CA MET A 393 -21.79 -11.35 -0.32
C MET A 393 -21.86 -12.59 0.56
N CYS A 394 -21.19 -13.66 0.16
CA CYS A 394 -20.97 -14.83 1.00
C CYS A 394 -19.48 -15.08 1.16
N THR A 395 -19.05 -15.29 2.40
CA THR A 395 -17.65 -15.53 2.77
C THR A 395 -17.45 -16.90 3.42
N LYS A 396 -16.31 -17.54 3.15
CA LYS A 396 -15.84 -18.77 3.80
C LYS A 396 -14.31 -18.69 3.93
N GLY A 397 -13.82 -18.48 5.15
CA GLY A 397 -12.41 -18.14 5.37
C GLY A 397 -12.05 -16.87 4.59
N ILE A 398 -10.99 -16.93 3.79
CA ILE A 398 -10.57 -15.85 2.90
C ILE A 398 -11.39 -15.74 1.60
N VAL A 399 -12.16 -16.78 1.24
CA VAL A 399 -12.88 -16.82 -0.03
C VAL A 399 -14.16 -15.99 0.07
N THR A 400 -14.31 -15.03 -0.83
CA THR A 400 -15.51 -14.19 -0.93
C THR A 400 -16.16 -14.32 -2.30
N LYS A 401 -17.49 -14.41 -2.35
CA LYS A 401 -18.29 -14.41 -3.60
C LYS A 401 -19.39 -13.35 -3.53
N PHE A 402 -19.64 -12.71 -4.66
CA PHE A 402 -20.64 -11.65 -4.81
C PHE A 402 -21.70 -12.02 -5.84
N ALA A 403 -22.88 -11.42 -5.67
CA ALA A 403 -23.87 -11.30 -6.73
C ALA A 403 -24.66 -10.02 -6.54
N THR A 404 -25.26 -9.54 -7.63
CA THR A 404 -26.16 -8.40 -7.64
C THR A 404 -27.52 -8.79 -8.22
N ALA A 405 -28.58 -8.10 -7.80
CA ALA A 405 -29.92 -8.25 -8.36
C ALA A 405 -30.68 -6.92 -8.27
N LYS A 406 -31.75 -6.77 -9.07
CA LYS A 406 -32.65 -5.60 -8.97
C LYS A 406 -33.60 -5.69 -7.76
N THR A 407 -33.82 -6.89 -7.23
CA THR A 407 -34.73 -7.16 -6.11
C THR A 407 -33.94 -7.57 -4.87
N PRO A 408 -34.52 -7.50 -3.65
CA PRO A 408 -33.85 -7.90 -2.41
C PRO A 408 -33.63 -9.42 -2.29
N THR A 409 -33.68 -10.14 -3.40
CA THR A 409 -33.42 -11.57 -3.51
C THR A 409 -32.25 -11.76 -4.47
N VAL A 410 -31.10 -12.11 -3.93
CA VAL A 410 -29.84 -12.23 -4.66
C VAL A 410 -29.34 -13.67 -4.60
N THR A 411 -28.92 -14.23 -5.73
CA THR A 411 -28.36 -15.59 -5.79
C THR A 411 -26.86 -15.54 -5.99
N VAL A 412 -26.10 -15.92 -4.96
CA VAL A 412 -24.65 -16.06 -5.02
C VAL A 412 -24.31 -17.45 -5.57
N LYS A 413 -23.43 -17.50 -6.58
CA LYS A 413 -23.05 -18.73 -7.31
C LYS A 413 -21.59 -19.10 -7.04
N ASN A 414 -21.17 -20.27 -7.53
CA ASN A 414 -19.79 -20.78 -7.48
C ASN A 414 -19.26 -20.92 -6.04
N LEU A 415 -20.13 -21.37 -5.15
CA LEU A 415 -19.81 -21.66 -3.75
C LEU A 415 -19.41 -23.13 -3.62
N THR A 416 -18.43 -23.41 -2.76
CA THR A 416 -17.97 -24.77 -2.44
C THR A 416 -18.66 -25.32 -1.19
N LYS A 417 -18.62 -26.65 -0.99
CA LYS A 417 -19.19 -27.32 0.19
C LYS A 417 -18.67 -26.71 1.51
N GLY A 418 -19.51 -26.55 2.51
CA GLY A 418 -19.12 -26.05 3.84
C GLY A 418 -19.94 -24.88 4.36
N LYS A 419 -19.49 -24.28 5.47
CA LYS A 419 -20.18 -23.16 6.14
C LYS A 419 -19.78 -21.83 5.50
N TRP A 420 -20.76 -21.09 5.03
CA TRP A 420 -20.64 -19.75 4.48
C TRP A 420 -21.35 -18.74 5.37
N SER A 421 -20.80 -17.53 5.47
CA SER A 421 -21.43 -16.39 6.14
C SER A 421 -21.91 -15.41 5.07
N CYS A 422 -23.21 -15.20 4.97
CA CYS A 422 -23.80 -14.36 3.92
C CYS A 422 -24.39 -13.07 4.50
N LYS A 423 -24.28 -11.98 3.73
CA LYS A 423 -24.82 -10.65 4.03
C LYS A 423 -25.47 -10.07 2.79
N ILE A 424 -26.37 -9.11 2.95
CA ILE A 424 -27.01 -8.38 1.84
C ILE A 424 -27.04 -6.88 2.13
N ARG A 425 -26.97 -6.05 1.09
CA ARG A 425 -27.18 -4.60 1.17
C ARG A 425 -28.03 -4.08 0.02
N GLY A 426 -28.75 -2.99 0.26
CA GLY A 426 -29.31 -2.16 -0.81
C GLY A 426 -28.27 -1.18 -1.34
N VAL A 427 -28.35 -0.81 -2.62
CA VAL A 427 -27.39 0.09 -3.28
C VAL A 427 -28.13 1.18 -4.06
N LYS A 428 -27.66 2.43 -3.94
CA LYS A 428 -28.12 3.59 -4.72
C LYS A 428 -26.94 4.50 -5.03
N LYS A 429 -26.49 4.50 -6.29
CA LYS A 429 -25.24 5.13 -6.76
C LYS A 429 -24.01 4.53 -6.08
N VAL A 430 -23.84 4.76 -4.79
CA VAL A 430 -22.80 4.20 -3.93
C VAL A 430 -23.45 3.25 -2.91
N GLY A 431 -22.69 2.27 -2.43
CA GLY A 431 -23.16 1.16 -1.60
C GLY A 431 -23.97 1.58 -0.38
N GLY A 432 -24.83 0.68 0.10
CA GLY A 432 -25.46 0.78 1.41
C GLY A 432 -24.70 0.00 2.49
N ARG A 433 -25.17 0.12 3.72
CA ARG A 433 -24.68 -0.67 4.86
C ARG A 433 -25.03 -2.16 4.67
N TRP A 434 -24.12 -3.03 5.06
CA TRP A 434 -24.37 -4.48 5.09
C TRP A 434 -25.34 -4.85 6.19
N SER A 435 -26.22 -5.81 5.92
CA SER A 435 -27.00 -6.51 6.94
C SER A 435 -26.10 -7.24 7.93
N ASP A 436 -26.69 -7.70 9.02
CA ASP A 436 -26.11 -8.76 9.84
C ASP A 436 -25.79 -10.00 8.99
N LYS A 437 -24.87 -10.81 9.49
CA LYS A 437 -24.44 -12.05 8.84
C LYS A 437 -25.40 -13.18 9.17
N LEU A 438 -25.73 -13.99 8.17
CA LEU A 438 -26.47 -15.23 8.33
C LEU A 438 -25.63 -16.40 7.82
N ASN A 439 -25.40 -17.39 8.68
CA ASN A 439 -24.59 -18.55 8.33
C ASN A 439 -25.44 -19.63 7.64
N ILE A 440 -24.89 -20.23 6.59
CA ILE A 440 -25.51 -21.32 5.85
C ILE A 440 -24.49 -22.43 5.58
N LYS A 441 -24.93 -23.69 5.61
CA LYS A 441 -24.12 -24.84 5.20
C LYS A 441 -24.57 -25.30 3.82
N LEU A 442 -23.62 -25.40 2.88
CA LEU A 442 -23.83 -26.01 1.56
C LEU A 442 -23.46 -27.48 1.55
#